data_AF-A0A967EF84-F1
#
_entry.id   AF-A0A967EF84-F1
#
_cell.length_a   1.000
_cell.length_b   1.000
_cell.length_c   1.000
_cell.angle_alpha   90.00
_cell.angle_beta   90.00
_cell.angle_gamma   90.00
#
_symmetry.space_group_name_H-M   'P 1'
#
loop_
_entity.id
_entity.type
_entity.pdbx_description
1 polymer ?
#
loop_
_entity_poly.entity_id
_entity_poly.type
_entity_poly.pdbx_seq_one_letter_code
_entity_poly.pdbx_strand_id
1 'polypeptide(L)'
;MADKVEFEFDIVVSLPKGSDDEDVILDALFDVGCDDAVVGLGASGLVGLGFTRVGVDAELVISEAVKQVLAALPTGSQLREVKPDLVSLADVAARLQVTRQALQKRDMPPPSLGGLYRASEMLPALEDQPGKVRDALDAARGWFASASAAQKINARASLEQS
;
A
#
# COMPACT_ATOMS: atom_id res chain seq x y z
N MET A 1 -0.09 -10.25 -25.71
CA MET A 1 -0.59 -10.65 -24.38
C MET A 1 0.05 -9.70 -23.40
N ALA A 2 -0.71 -9.07 -22.50
CA ALA A 2 -0.09 -8.21 -21.49
C ALA A 2 0.62 -9.09 -20.46
N ASP A 3 1.85 -8.74 -20.10
CA ASP A 3 2.59 -9.45 -19.07
C ASP A 3 1.95 -9.15 -17.70
N LYS A 4 1.76 -10.20 -16.91
CA LYS A 4 1.24 -10.07 -15.55
C LYS A 4 2.37 -9.69 -14.59
N VAL A 5 2.08 -8.78 -13.68
CA VAL A 5 2.97 -8.28 -12.65
C VAL A 5 2.38 -8.58 -11.28
N GLU A 6 3.23 -8.91 -10.32
CA GLU A 6 2.84 -9.02 -8.92
C GLU A 6 2.87 -7.63 -8.27
N PHE A 7 1.78 -7.26 -7.61
CA PHE A 7 1.59 -5.99 -6.92
C PHE A 7 1.50 -6.25 -5.42
N GLU A 8 2.30 -5.51 -4.67
CA GLU A 8 2.24 -5.53 -3.21
C GLU A 8 1.74 -4.19 -2.72
N PHE A 9 0.72 -4.21 -1.86
CA PHE A 9 0.08 -2.99 -1.38
C PHE A 9 -0.66 -3.25 -0.07
N ASP A 10 -0.86 -2.19 0.71
CA ASP A 10 -1.68 -2.23 1.91
C ASP A 10 -2.93 -1.38 1.72
N ILE A 11 -4.06 -1.83 2.25
CA ILE A 11 -5.29 -1.06 2.39
C ILE A 11 -5.53 -0.79 3.86
N VAL A 12 -5.71 0.48 4.22
CA VAL A 12 -6.04 0.92 5.58
C VAL A 12 -7.45 1.48 5.58
N VAL A 13 -8.32 0.90 6.42
CA VAL A 13 -9.73 1.31 6.55
C VAL A 13 -10.01 1.69 8.00
N SER A 14 -10.79 2.74 8.22
CA SER A 14 -11.34 3.06 9.54
C SER A 14 -12.67 2.37 9.73
N LEU A 15 -12.85 1.77 10.91
CA LEU A 15 -14.07 1.11 11.34
C LEU A 15 -14.91 2.06 12.20
N PRO A 16 -16.26 1.94 12.17
CA PRO A 16 -17.12 2.64 13.11
C PRO A 16 -16.86 2.18 14.55
N LYS A 17 -17.20 3.03 15.53
CA LYS A 17 -17.09 2.65 16.96
C LYS A 17 -18.00 1.47 17.28
N GLY A 18 -17.48 0.53 18.08
CA GLY A 18 -18.22 -0.68 18.44
C GLY A 18 -18.37 -1.64 17.26
N SER A 19 -17.37 -1.68 16.38
CA SER A 19 -17.30 -2.64 15.28
C SER A 19 -17.38 -4.08 15.77
N ASP A 20 -17.74 -4.97 14.85
CA ASP A 20 -17.90 -6.39 15.10
C ASP A 20 -16.62 -7.05 15.66
N ASP A 21 -16.82 -8.26 16.20
CA ASP A 21 -15.74 -9.13 16.66
C ASP A 21 -14.71 -9.38 15.55
N GLU A 22 -13.45 -9.50 15.93
CA GLU A 22 -12.32 -9.72 15.02
C GLU A 22 -12.53 -10.97 14.15
N ASP A 23 -13.01 -12.08 14.75
CA ASP A 23 -13.23 -13.32 14.00
C ASP A 23 -14.31 -13.15 12.92
N VAL A 24 -15.35 -12.35 13.19
CA VAL A 24 -16.42 -12.06 12.22
C VAL A 24 -15.90 -11.24 11.04
N ILE A 25 -15.02 -10.28 11.31
CA ILE A 25 -14.40 -9.46 10.26
C ILE A 25 -13.49 -10.33 9.38
N LEU A 26 -12.70 -11.22 9.98
CA LEU A 26 -11.80 -12.11 9.24
C LEU A 26 -12.60 -13.08 8.34
N ASP A 27 -13.65 -13.69 8.85
CA ASP A 27 -14.53 -14.57 8.07
C ASP A 27 -15.19 -13.82 6.90
N ALA A 28 -15.70 -12.60 7.14
CA ALA A 28 -16.31 -11.78 6.10
C ALA A 28 -15.31 -11.39 4.99
N LEU A 29 -14.06 -11.08 5.36
CA LEU A 29 -12.98 -10.78 4.40
C LEU A 29 -12.61 -12.02 3.58
N PHE A 30 -12.58 -13.19 4.20
CA PHE A 30 -12.34 -14.45 3.50
C PHE A 30 -13.41 -14.71 2.44
N ASP A 31 -14.69 -14.55 2.79
CA ASP A 31 -15.83 -14.82 1.89
C ASP A 31 -15.89 -13.94 0.63
N VAL A 32 -15.28 -12.74 0.67
CA VAL A 32 -15.21 -11.82 -0.49
C VAL A 32 -13.93 -12.00 -1.33
N GLY A 33 -13.11 -13.00 -1.02
CA GLY A 33 -11.86 -13.30 -1.73
C GLY A 33 -10.70 -12.37 -1.33
N CYS A 34 -10.62 -12.02 -0.04
CA CYS A 34 -9.44 -11.38 0.57
C CYS A 34 -8.65 -12.38 1.44
N ASP A 35 -8.69 -13.67 1.11
CA ASP A 35 -7.98 -14.76 1.80
C ASP A 35 -6.45 -14.68 1.63
N ASP A 36 -5.99 -13.90 0.66
CA ASP A 36 -4.58 -13.58 0.40
C ASP A 36 -4.05 -12.39 1.23
N ALA A 37 -4.92 -11.74 2.02
CA ALA A 37 -4.55 -10.60 2.84
C ALA A 37 -3.91 -11.03 4.17
N VAL A 38 -2.80 -10.39 4.53
CA VAL A 38 -2.36 -10.34 5.93
C VAL A 38 -3.17 -9.25 6.63
N VAL A 39 -4.09 -9.66 7.50
CA VAL A 39 -4.97 -8.73 8.23
C VAL A 39 -4.37 -8.36 9.58
N GLY A 40 -4.28 -7.07 9.85
CA GLY A 40 -3.90 -6.50 11.13
C GLY A 40 -5.03 -5.64 11.69
N LEU A 41 -5.67 -6.10 12.76
CA LEU A 41 -6.69 -5.36 13.48
C LEU A 41 -6.04 -4.61 14.65
N GLY A 42 -6.10 -3.28 14.62
CA GLY A 42 -5.59 -2.44 15.70
C GLY A 42 -6.69 -2.07 16.69
N ALA A 43 -6.36 -1.87 17.97
CA ALA A 43 -7.29 -1.35 18.98
C ALA A 43 -7.82 0.08 18.67
N SER A 44 -7.29 0.72 17.63
CA SER A 44 -7.56 2.12 17.25
C SER A 44 -8.71 2.30 16.25
N GLY A 45 -9.57 1.30 16.04
CA GLY A 45 -10.66 1.39 15.05
C GLY A 45 -10.14 1.49 13.61
N LEU A 46 -8.95 0.92 13.36
CA LEU A 46 -8.35 0.79 12.04
C LEU A 46 -8.08 -0.68 11.76
N VAL A 47 -8.30 -1.08 10.51
CA VAL A 47 -7.86 -2.35 9.97
C VAL A 47 -6.87 -2.09 8.84
N GLY A 48 -5.74 -2.78 8.89
CA GLY A 48 -4.75 -2.83 7.82
C GLY A 48 -4.80 -4.19 7.13
N LEU A 49 -4.78 -4.20 5.80
CA LEU A 49 -4.77 -5.41 5.00
C LEU A 49 -3.62 -5.35 3.99
N GLY A 50 -2.63 -6.22 4.16
CA GLY A 50 -1.49 -6.32 3.24
C GLY A 50 -1.71 -7.41 2.19
N PHE A 51 -1.65 -7.04 0.92
CA PHE A 51 -1.91 -7.91 -0.22
C PHE A 51 -0.67 -8.17 -1.07
N THR A 52 -0.65 -9.33 -1.73
CA THR A 52 0.25 -9.66 -2.83
C THR A 52 -0.58 -10.26 -3.97
N ARG A 53 -0.88 -9.46 -5.00
CA ARG A 53 -1.80 -9.86 -6.09
C ARG A 53 -1.18 -9.71 -7.46
N VAL A 54 -1.43 -10.70 -8.32
CA VAL A 54 -0.95 -10.69 -9.71
C VAL A 54 -2.01 -10.12 -10.64
N GLY A 55 -1.64 -9.14 -11.46
CA GLY A 55 -2.53 -8.57 -12.47
C GLY A 55 -1.80 -7.85 -13.59
N VAL A 56 -2.55 -7.21 -14.49
CA VAL A 56 -1.97 -6.46 -15.62
C VAL A 56 -1.97 -4.95 -15.37
N ASP A 57 -2.81 -4.48 -14.46
CA ASP A 57 -3.00 -3.06 -14.15
C ASP A 57 -3.16 -2.90 -12.64
N ALA A 58 -2.25 -2.15 -12.02
CA ALA A 58 -2.23 -1.95 -10.57
C ALA A 58 -3.48 -1.20 -10.08
N GLU A 59 -4.00 -0.25 -10.87
CA GLU A 59 -5.15 0.56 -10.48
C GLU A 59 -6.42 -0.29 -10.45
N LEU A 60 -6.60 -1.19 -11.41
CA LEU A 60 -7.69 -2.16 -11.42
C LEU A 60 -7.57 -3.14 -10.24
N VAL A 61 -6.41 -3.78 -10.08
CA VAL A 61 -6.19 -4.77 -9.01
C VAL A 61 -6.47 -4.19 -7.63
N ILE A 62 -5.92 -3.01 -7.35
CA ILE A 62 -6.06 -2.37 -6.04
C ILE A 62 -7.49 -1.84 -5.86
N SER A 63 -8.11 -1.25 -6.90
CA SER A 63 -9.49 -0.75 -6.77
C SER A 63 -10.50 -1.88 -6.55
N GLU A 64 -10.29 -3.05 -7.14
CA GLU A 64 -11.10 -4.24 -6.88
C GLU A 64 -10.91 -4.74 -5.45
N ALA A 65 -9.66 -4.81 -4.96
CA ALA A 65 -9.37 -5.17 -3.58
C ALA A 65 -10.04 -4.19 -2.59
N VAL A 66 -9.97 -2.88 -2.83
CA VAL A 66 -10.64 -1.86 -2.01
C VAL A 66 -12.15 -2.09 -1.98
N LYS A 67 -12.78 -2.41 -3.12
CA LYS A 67 -14.23 -2.69 -3.17
C LYS A 67 -14.60 -3.95 -2.38
N GLN A 68 -13.82 -5.02 -2.51
CA GLN A 68 -14.03 -6.26 -1.75
C GLN A 68 -13.92 -6.00 -0.25
N VAL A 69 -12.85 -5.32 0.18
CA VAL A 69 -12.64 -4.96 1.58
C VAL A 69 -13.80 -4.13 2.13
N LEU A 70 -14.20 -3.06 1.45
CA LEU A 70 -15.29 -2.20 1.94
C LEU A 70 -16.65 -2.91 1.95
N ALA A 71 -16.86 -3.91 1.09
CA ALA A 71 -18.09 -4.71 1.08
C ALA A 71 -18.16 -5.71 2.24
N ALA A 72 -17.02 -6.21 2.71
CA ALA A 72 -16.95 -7.13 3.85
C ALA A 72 -17.01 -6.43 5.21
N LEU A 73 -16.57 -5.17 5.29
CA LEU A 73 -16.49 -4.44 6.55
C LEU A 73 -17.83 -3.81 6.98
N PRO A 74 -18.01 -3.52 8.29
CA PRO A 74 -19.24 -2.92 8.81
C PRO A 74 -19.62 -1.61 8.11
N THR A 75 -20.93 -1.35 8.02
CA THR A 75 -21.44 -0.10 7.43
C THR A 75 -20.87 1.12 8.15
N GLY A 76 -20.40 2.10 7.37
CA GLY A 76 -19.71 3.28 7.89
C GLY A 76 -18.18 3.15 7.92
N SER A 77 -17.65 1.98 7.52
CA SER A 77 -16.21 1.83 7.26
C SER A 77 -15.78 2.70 6.08
N GLN A 78 -14.59 3.30 6.17
CA GLN A 78 -14.08 4.23 5.16
C GLN A 78 -12.62 3.97 4.83
N LEU A 79 -12.29 3.97 3.53
CA LEU A 79 -10.91 3.93 3.08
C LEU A 79 -10.15 5.13 3.64
N ARG A 80 -9.05 4.86 4.33
CA ARG A 80 -8.14 5.89 4.88
C ARG A 80 -6.95 6.10 3.98
N GLU A 81 -6.36 5.01 3.51
CA GLU A 81 -5.13 5.05 2.74
C GLU A 81 -4.93 3.72 1.98
N VAL A 82 -4.36 3.82 0.78
CA VAL A 82 -3.67 2.73 0.11
C VAL A 82 -2.17 3.02 0.13
N LYS A 83 -1.36 2.01 0.47
CA LYS A 83 0.10 2.08 0.46
C LYS A 83 0.67 1.16 -0.62
N PRO A 84 1.83 1.49 -1.21
CA PRO A 84 2.64 2.67 -0.91
C PRO A 84 2.22 3.91 -1.72
N ASP A 85 2.11 5.05 -1.05
CA ASP A 85 1.97 6.34 -1.73
C ASP A 85 2.89 7.37 -1.08
N LEU A 86 2.49 7.92 0.06
CA LEU A 86 3.34 8.78 0.88
C LEU A 86 4.11 7.92 1.87
N VAL A 87 5.43 7.86 1.70
CA VAL A 87 6.32 6.98 2.47
C VAL A 87 7.46 7.77 3.10
N SER A 88 7.90 7.34 4.27
CA SER A 88 9.12 7.85 4.87
C SER A 88 10.34 7.12 4.29
N LEU A 89 11.53 7.72 4.45
CA LEU A 89 12.78 7.01 4.15
C LEU A 89 12.97 5.75 5.00
N ALA A 90 12.32 5.65 6.17
CA ALA A 90 12.40 4.45 7.00
C ALA A 90 11.58 3.31 6.38
N ASP A 91 10.39 3.62 5.85
CA ASP A 91 9.53 2.63 5.18
C ASP A 91 10.23 2.05 3.94
N VAL A 92 10.81 2.93 3.12
CA VAL A 92 11.56 2.51 1.92
C VAL A 92 12.81 1.71 2.29
N ALA A 93 13.53 2.13 3.34
CA ALA A 93 14.71 1.39 3.81
C ALA A 93 14.33 0.00 4.32
N ALA A 94 13.23 -0.13 5.06
CA ALA A 94 12.70 -1.41 5.51
C ALA A 94 12.31 -2.29 4.32
N ARG A 95 11.61 -1.74 3.31
CA ARG A 95 11.22 -2.49 2.11
C ARG A 95 12.40 -2.99 1.29
N LEU A 96 13.47 -2.20 1.22
CA LEU A 96 14.72 -2.54 0.54
C LEU A 96 15.71 -3.30 1.43
N GLN A 97 15.38 -3.59 2.69
CA GLN A 97 16.27 -4.24 3.66
C GLN A 97 17.65 -3.55 3.79
N VAL A 98 17.64 -2.22 3.74
CA VAL A 98 18.81 -1.36 3.94
C VAL A 98 18.60 -0.46 5.16
N THR A 99 19.63 0.25 5.59
CA THR A 99 19.48 1.23 6.67
C THR A 99 18.90 2.54 6.13
N ARG A 100 18.09 3.24 6.93
CA ARG A 100 17.61 4.60 6.61
C ARG A 100 18.77 5.54 6.29
N GLN A 101 19.88 5.44 7.02
CA GLN A 101 21.07 6.26 6.80
C GLN A 101 21.73 6.00 5.44
N ALA A 102 21.62 4.77 4.91
CA ALA A 102 22.12 4.47 3.57
C ALA A 102 21.32 5.20 2.48
N LEU A 103 20.00 5.37 2.65
CA LEU A 103 19.17 6.15 1.73
C LEU A 103 19.37 7.67 1.92
N GLN A 104 19.53 8.15 3.16
CA GLN A 104 19.77 9.58 3.45
C GLN A 104 21.04 10.15 2.80
N LYS A 105 22.02 9.31 2.47
CA LYS A 105 23.28 9.73 1.83
C LYS A 105 23.20 9.76 0.30
N ARG A 106 22.04 9.44 -0.27
CA ARG A 106 21.81 9.37 -1.72
C ARG A 106 20.94 10.54 -2.17
N ASP A 107 21.10 10.89 -3.43
CA ASP A 107 20.22 11.86 -4.05
C ASP A 107 18.82 11.26 -4.20
N MET A 108 17.82 11.94 -3.67
CA MET A 108 16.43 11.52 -3.61
C MET A 108 15.57 12.66 -4.18
N PRO A 109 14.40 12.35 -4.77
CA PRO A 109 13.48 13.39 -5.19
C PRO A 109 13.11 14.29 -3.99
N PRO A 110 12.74 15.55 -4.23
CA PRO A 110 12.30 16.42 -3.15
C PRO A 110 11.11 15.78 -2.40
N PRO A 111 11.06 15.90 -1.06
CA PRO A 111 9.93 15.40 -0.30
C PRO A 111 8.65 16.16 -0.66
N SER A 112 7.53 15.46 -0.55
CA SER A 112 6.17 15.98 -0.68
C SER A 112 5.65 16.52 0.68
N LEU A 113 4.52 16.01 1.17
CA LEU A 113 3.85 16.49 2.38
C LEU A 113 4.55 15.98 3.65
N GLY A 114 4.76 16.88 4.62
CA GLY A 114 5.24 16.49 5.96
C GLY A 114 6.62 15.82 6.00
N GLY A 115 7.45 16.01 4.96
CA GLY A 115 8.74 15.34 4.83
C GLY A 115 8.66 13.89 4.35
N LEU A 116 7.47 13.43 3.91
CA LEU A 116 7.26 12.16 3.24
C LEU A 116 7.57 12.29 1.74
N TYR A 117 7.81 11.16 1.09
CA TYR A 117 8.15 11.06 -0.32
C TYR A 117 7.03 10.32 -1.05
N ARG A 118 6.82 10.63 -2.34
CA ARG A 118 5.97 9.80 -3.19
C ARG A 118 6.77 8.58 -3.64
N ALA A 119 6.32 7.38 -3.28
CA ALA A 119 7.00 6.15 -3.69
C ALA A 119 7.11 6.03 -5.22
N SER A 120 6.13 6.55 -5.96
CA SER A 120 6.13 6.61 -7.43
C SER A 120 7.25 7.49 -8.00
N GLU A 121 7.67 8.54 -7.29
CA GLU A 121 8.76 9.46 -7.70
C GLU A 121 10.14 8.97 -7.23
N MET A 122 10.18 8.13 -6.21
CA MET A 122 11.44 7.58 -5.68
C MET A 122 12.02 6.47 -6.56
N LEU A 123 11.19 5.72 -7.29
CA LEU A 123 11.63 4.58 -8.08
C LEU A 123 12.75 4.95 -9.07
N PRO A 124 12.64 5.99 -9.92
CA PRO A 124 13.72 6.37 -10.84
C PRO A 124 15.03 6.70 -10.12
N ALA A 125 14.95 7.44 -9.01
CA ALA A 125 16.14 7.83 -8.24
C ALA A 125 16.83 6.62 -7.57
N LEU A 126 16.07 5.58 -7.21
CA LEU A 126 16.58 4.32 -6.67
C LEU A 126 17.15 3.42 -7.77
N GLU A 127 16.57 3.45 -8.97
CA GLU A 127 17.05 2.70 -10.13
C GLU A 127 18.46 3.13 -10.56
N ASP A 128 18.78 4.42 -10.43
CA ASP A 128 20.11 4.95 -10.78
C ASP A 128 21.18 4.66 -9.70
N GLN A 129 20.81 4.08 -8.55
CA GLN A 129 21.77 3.77 -7.49
C GLN A 129 22.56 2.51 -7.80
N PRO A 130 23.88 2.46 -7.53
CA PRO A 130 24.66 1.24 -7.69
C PRO A 130 24.59 0.31 -6.45
N GLY A 131 24.92 -0.96 -6.66
CA GLY A 131 25.16 -1.96 -5.61
C GLY A 131 23.89 -2.43 -4.90
N LYS A 132 24.00 -2.70 -3.58
CA LYS A 132 22.94 -3.36 -2.79
C LYS A 132 21.55 -2.73 -2.86
N VAL A 133 21.46 -1.41 -3.11
CA VAL A 133 20.16 -0.73 -3.25
C VAL A 133 19.48 -1.14 -4.56
N ARG A 134 20.23 -1.26 -5.66
CA ARG A 134 19.72 -1.76 -6.93
C ARG A 134 19.29 -3.21 -6.82
N ASP A 135 20.13 -4.05 -6.20
CA ASP A 135 19.84 -5.48 -6.05
C ASP A 135 18.58 -5.70 -5.20
N ALA A 136 18.40 -4.92 -4.14
CA ALA A 136 17.21 -4.97 -3.30
C ALA A 136 15.95 -4.43 -3.99
N LEU A 137 16.10 -3.53 -4.97
CA LEU A 137 14.98 -2.95 -5.69
C LEU A 137 14.24 -3.99 -6.52
N ASP A 138 14.93 -4.98 -7.07
CA ASP A 138 14.30 -6.07 -7.83
C ASP A 138 13.29 -6.85 -6.98
N ALA A 139 13.63 -7.13 -5.72
CA ALA A 139 12.72 -7.77 -4.75
C ALA A 139 11.62 -6.82 -4.21
N ALA A 140 11.72 -5.52 -4.49
CA ALA A 140 10.73 -4.50 -4.13
C ALA A 140 9.91 -4.01 -5.33
N ARG A 141 10.11 -4.56 -6.53
CA ARG A 141 9.46 -4.08 -7.76
C ARG A 141 7.94 -4.10 -7.65
N GLY A 142 7.35 -5.15 -7.09
CA GLY A 142 5.90 -5.25 -6.95
C GLY A 142 5.31 -4.15 -6.06
N TRP A 143 6.02 -3.78 -4.99
CA TRP A 143 5.63 -2.70 -4.10
C TRP A 143 5.72 -1.33 -4.78
N PHE A 144 6.82 -1.04 -5.48
CA PHE A 144 6.94 0.22 -6.24
C PHE A 144 5.99 0.29 -7.44
N ALA A 145 5.68 -0.84 -8.07
CA ALA A 145 4.72 -0.92 -9.18
C ALA A 145 3.29 -0.55 -8.74
N SER A 146 2.94 -0.79 -7.47
CA SER A 146 1.67 -0.36 -6.87
C SER A 146 1.58 1.15 -6.63
N ALA A 147 2.71 1.88 -6.59
CA ALA A 147 2.75 3.22 -6.00
C ALA A 147 1.92 4.27 -6.75
N SER A 148 1.96 4.27 -8.08
CA SER A 148 1.19 5.22 -8.88
C SER A 148 -0.32 4.98 -8.76
N ALA A 149 -0.73 3.70 -8.68
CA ALA A 149 -2.13 3.34 -8.49
C ALA A 149 -2.63 3.75 -7.10
N ALA A 150 -1.86 3.45 -6.04
CA ALA A 150 -2.15 3.89 -4.68
C ALA A 150 -2.33 5.42 -4.59
N GLN A 151 -1.41 6.19 -5.19
CA GLN A 151 -1.49 7.66 -5.26
C GLN A 151 -2.80 8.14 -5.88
N LYS A 152 -3.20 7.58 -7.04
CA LYS A 152 -4.44 7.96 -7.72
C LYS A 152 -5.68 7.61 -6.89
N ILE A 153 -5.69 6.43 -6.27
CA ILE A 153 -6.81 5.97 -5.45
C ILE A 153 -6.96 6.85 -4.21
N ASN A 154 -5.86 7.17 -3.52
CA ASN A 154 -5.86 8.10 -2.38
C ASN A 154 -6.35 9.50 -2.77
N ALA A 155 -5.93 10.01 -3.93
CA ALA A 155 -6.40 11.30 -4.43
C ALA A 155 -7.92 11.30 -4.69
N ARG A 156 -8.47 10.22 -5.28
CA ARG A 156 -9.92 10.08 -5.49
C ARG A 156 -10.69 9.97 -4.16
N ALA A 157 -10.21 9.12 -3.25
CA ALA A 157 -10.84 8.93 -1.94
C ALA A 157 -10.88 10.23 -1.12
N SER A 158 -9.84 11.06 -1.24
CA SER A 158 -9.81 12.37 -0.58
C SER A 158 -10.89 13.32 -1.11
N LEU A 159 -11.18 13.28 -2.42
CA LEU A 159 -12.22 14.10 -3.05
C LEU A 159 -13.64 13.65 -2.68
N GLU A 160 -13.85 12.36 -2.45
CA GLU A 160 -15.16 11.80 -2.07
C GLU A 160 -15.51 12.06 -0.59
N GLN A 161 -14.51 12.34 0.24
CA GLN A 161 -14.66 12.63 1.68
C GLN A 161 -14.68 14.15 1.99
N SER A 162 -14.57 15.00 0.96
CA SER A 162 -14.57 16.47 1.05
C SER A 162 -15.97 17.06 0.91
#